data_AF-A0A8T7H4F1-F1
#
_entry.id   AF-A0A8T7H4F1-F1
#
_cell.length_a   1.000
_cell.length_b   1.000
_cell.length_c   1.000
_cell.angle_alpha   90.00
_cell.angle_beta   90.00
_cell.angle_gamma   90.00
#
_symmetry.space_group_name_H-M   'P 1'
#
loop_
_entity.id
_entity.type
_entity.pdbx_description
1 polymer ?
#
loop_
_entity_poly.entity_id
_entity_poly.type
_entity_poly.pdbx_seq_one_letter_code
_entity_poly.pdbx_strand_id
1 'polypeptide(L)'
;MEKHRQEQIDRLLSDLDFPALYRGYAWKNDTWEKGFPDIFSLEQEVTAAARDQTLGLEHVQKIACWGGIPNRDRIDCADRLSIALYFGDSPAYWLMRAPVNTIGIVEGQIRGFGPTYASKLLRFAVPQVFGAIDTRLVRVFGRGDPEKQRYPLLDLTASPFGDRWAIPATQPGWPGEYGTWTKILQAIARRLNREEVCCPHPERFVGAGLRSEGIWAAADVEMALFCYASGVVRG
;
A
#
# COMPACT_ATOMS: atom_id res chain seq x y z
N MET A 1 15.42 10.17 -6.97
CA MET A 1 14.79 10.52 -5.68
C MET A 1 15.59 11.69 -5.13
N GLU A 2 14.93 12.68 -4.53
CA GLU A 2 15.61 13.87 -3.99
C GLU A 2 16.52 13.49 -2.82
N LYS A 3 17.70 14.12 -2.72
CA LYS A 3 18.74 13.78 -1.72
C LYS A 3 18.20 13.77 -0.29
N HIS A 4 17.39 14.77 0.07
CA HIS A 4 16.79 14.87 1.39
C HIS A 4 15.89 13.67 1.75
N ARG A 5 15.10 13.17 0.80
CA ARG A 5 14.24 11.99 1.02
C ARG A 5 15.07 10.72 1.23
N GLN A 6 16.19 10.58 0.52
CA GLN A 6 17.09 9.44 0.73
C GLN A 6 17.67 9.46 2.15
N GLU A 7 18.10 10.64 2.64
CA GLU A 7 18.60 10.79 4.01
C GLU A 7 17.51 10.42 5.05
N GLN A 8 16.25 10.77 4.82
CA GLN A 8 15.15 10.36 5.71
C GLN A 8 14.89 8.85 5.65
N ILE A 9 15.01 8.21 4.48
CA ILE A 9 14.91 6.75 4.36
C ILE A 9 16.05 6.07 5.14
N ASP A 10 17.28 6.56 5.02
CA ASP A 10 18.43 5.98 5.70
C ASP A 10 18.29 6.11 7.23
N ARG A 11 17.82 7.26 7.72
CA ARG A 11 17.48 7.45 9.13
C ARG A 11 16.39 6.49 9.59
N LEU A 12 15.31 6.37 8.81
CA LEU A 12 14.20 5.48 9.12
C LEU A 12 14.67 4.02 9.22
N LEU A 13 15.52 3.58 8.29
CA LEU A 13 16.09 2.22 8.29
C LEU A 13 17.03 1.96 9.46
N SER A 14 17.79 2.98 9.90
CA SER A 14 18.65 2.87 11.08
C SER A 14 17.87 2.85 12.39
N ASP A 15 16.71 3.53 12.43
CA ASP A 15 15.94 3.74 13.65
C ASP A 15 14.92 2.62 13.92
N LEU A 16 14.45 1.93 12.88
CA LEU A 16 13.28 1.03 12.96
C LEU A 16 13.65 -0.43 12.67
N ASP A 17 13.13 -1.33 13.51
CA ASP A 17 13.17 -2.78 13.28
C ASP A 17 12.01 -3.20 12.35
N PHE A 18 12.29 -3.28 11.05
CA PHE A 18 11.31 -3.65 10.03
C PHE A 18 10.70 -5.04 10.23
N PRO A 19 11.48 -6.12 10.48
CA PRO A 19 10.93 -7.43 10.82
C PRO A 19 9.96 -7.39 12.01
N ALA A 20 10.31 -6.68 13.09
CA ALA A 20 9.42 -6.54 14.26
C ALA A 20 8.16 -5.76 13.92
N LEU A 21 8.27 -4.68 13.13
CA LEU A 21 7.12 -3.90 12.68
C LEU A 21 6.19 -4.70 11.77
N TYR A 22 6.73 -5.52 10.86
CA TYR A 22 5.93 -6.39 10.01
C TYR A 22 5.18 -7.45 10.84
N ARG A 23 5.85 -8.09 11.80
CA ARG A 23 5.19 -9.02 12.74
C ARG A 23 4.14 -8.33 13.59
N GLY A 24 4.40 -7.09 14.00
CA GLY A 24 3.49 -6.27 14.80
C GLY A 24 2.28 -5.74 14.03
N TYR A 25 2.22 -5.91 12.71
CA TYR A 25 1.06 -5.47 11.93
C TYR A 25 -0.22 -6.14 12.42
N ALA A 26 -1.22 -5.30 12.73
CA ALA A 26 -2.54 -5.74 13.12
C ALA A 26 -3.63 -4.86 12.51
N TRP A 27 -4.54 -5.49 11.76
CA TRP A 27 -5.76 -4.85 11.24
C TRP A 27 -6.91 -5.83 11.24
N LYS A 28 -7.95 -5.59 12.05
CA LYS A 28 -9.10 -6.50 12.19
C LYS A 28 -8.64 -7.93 12.51
N ASN A 29 -8.85 -8.89 11.59
CA ASN A 29 -8.47 -10.29 11.76
C ASN A 29 -7.05 -10.59 11.26
N ASP A 30 -6.42 -9.64 10.55
CA ASP A 30 -5.06 -9.79 10.05
C ASP A 30 -4.04 -9.52 11.14
N THR A 31 -3.46 -10.60 11.68
CA THR A 31 -2.24 -10.56 12.51
C THR A 31 -1.21 -11.55 11.98
N TRP A 32 0.05 -11.36 12.34
CA TRP A 32 1.14 -12.20 11.87
C TRP A 32 0.99 -13.65 12.34
N GLU A 33 0.56 -13.87 13.58
CA GLU A 33 0.36 -15.20 14.17
C GLU A 33 -0.71 -16.01 13.45
N LYS A 34 -1.74 -15.32 12.93
CA LYS A 34 -2.80 -15.92 12.10
C LYS A 34 -2.40 -16.02 10.62
N GLY A 35 -1.24 -15.49 10.26
CA GLY A 35 -0.75 -15.41 8.90
C GLY A 35 -1.49 -14.41 8.01
N PHE A 36 -2.13 -13.37 8.56
CA PHE A 36 -2.91 -12.35 7.84
C PHE A 36 -4.08 -12.91 6.99
N PRO A 37 -5.06 -13.62 7.60
CA PRO A 37 -6.16 -14.36 6.94
C PRO A 37 -6.79 -13.63 5.75
N ASP A 38 -7.20 -12.39 5.95
CA ASP A 38 -7.99 -11.65 4.97
C ASP A 38 -7.07 -11.05 3.90
N ILE A 39 -5.89 -10.55 4.27
CA ILE A 39 -4.89 -10.04 3.31
C ILE A 39 -4.46 -11.14 2.33
N PHE A 40 -4.19 -12.35 2.81
CA PHE A 40 -3.82 -13.46 1.94
C PHE A 40 -4.92 -13.80 0.94
N SER A 41 -6.17 -13.90 1.41
CA SER A 41 -7.31 -14.21 0.53
C SER A 41 -7.46 -13.14 -0.53
N LEU A 42 -7.36 -11.86 -0.15
CA LEU A 42 -7.45 -10.74 -1.09
C LEU A 42 -6.29 -10.71 -2.06
N GLU A 43 -5.04 -10.89 -1.60
CA GLU A 43 -3.89 -10.90 -2.49
C GLU A 43 -3.97 -12.07 -3.48
N GLN A 44 -4.36 -13.26 -3.02
CA GLN A 44 -4.51 -14.42 -3.89
C GLN A 44 -5.54 -14.17 -4.99
N GLU A 45 -6.74 -13.72 -4.61
CA GLU A 45 -7.84 -13.51 -5.53
C GLU A 45 -7.58 -12.33 -6.48
N VAL A 46 -7.17 -11.18 -5.94
CA VAL A 46 -7.01 -9.94 -6.70
C VAL A 46 -5.76 -10.01 -7.59
N THR A 47 -4.68 -10.67 -7.16
CA THR A 47 -3.50 -10.91 -8.03
C THR A 47 -3.86 -11.84 -9.19
N ALA A 48 -4.62 -12.91 -8.94
CA ALA A 48 -5.07 -13.81 -10.01
C ALA A 48 -5.94 -13.05 -11.02
N ALA A 49 -6.93 -12.30 -10.55
CA ALA A 49 -7.77 -11.47 -11.43
C ALA A 49 -6.98 -10.39 -12.16
N ALA A 50 -5.93 -9.82 -11.55
CA ALA A 50 -5.06 -8.86 -12.21
C ALA A 50 -4.25 -9.48 -13.36
N ARG A 51 -3.78 -10.73 -13.19
CA ARG A 51 -3.06 -11.49 -14.22
C ARG A 51 -3.97 -11.88 -15.38
N ASP A 52 -5.16 -12.35 -15.07
CA ASP A 52 -6.17 -12.76 -16.05
C ASP A 52 -6.92 -11.56 -16.66
N GLN A 53 -6.59 -10.35 -16.20
CA GLN A 53 -7.22 -9.09 -16.56
C GLN A 53 -8.73 -9.05 -16.28
N THR A 54 -9.22 -9.78 -15.28
CA THR A 54 -10.63 -9.89 -14.88
C THR A 54 -10.98 -9.06 -13.64
N LEU A 55 -10.10 -8.14 -13.21
CA LEU A 55 -10.40 -7.20 -12.13
C LEU A 55 -11.68 -6.42 -12.42
N GLY A 56 -12.54 -6.30 -11.42
CA GLY A 56 -13.92 -5.83 -11.58
C GLY A 56 -14.60 -5.51 -10.26
N LEU A 57 -15.90 -5.22 -10.31
CA LEU A 57 -16.67 -4.71 -9.17
C LEU A 57 -16.62 -5.60 -7.93
N GLU A 58 -16.68 -6.93 -8.09
CA GLU A 58 -16.60 -7.87 -6.96
C GLU A 58 -15.30 -7.68 -6.15
N HIS A 59 -14.16 -7.61 -6.83
CA HIS A 59 -12.85 -7.40 -6.23
C HIS A 59 -12.77 -6.04 -5.50
N VAL A 60 -13.31 -4.99 -6.15
CA VAL A 60 -13.39 -3.64 -5.60
C VAL A 60 -14.23 -3.63 -4.31
N GLN A 61 -15.38 -4.31 -4.30
CA GLN A 61 -16.25 -4.44 -3.14
C GLN A 61 -15.61 -5.22 -1.99
N LYS A 62 -14.88 -6.32 -2.28
CA LYS A 62 -14.14 -7.09 -1.27
C LYS A 62 -13.07 -6.24 -0.58
N ILE A 63 -12.29 -5.47 -1.35
CA ILE A 63 -11.28 -4.55 -0.80
C ILE A 63 -11.92 -3.42 0.01
N ALA A 64 -13.03 -2.86 -0.47
CA ALA A 64 -13.82 -1.87 0.25
C ALA A 64 -14.33 -2.41 1.61
N CYS A 65 -14.82 -3.66 1.62
CA CYS A 65 -15.28 -4.34 2.82
C CYS A 65 -14.14 -4.51 3.85
N TRP A 66 -13.01 -5.03 3.41
CA TRP A 66 -11.81 -5.22 4.23
C TRP A 66 -11.26 -3.89 4.76
N GLY A 67 -11.16 -2.86 3.91
CA GLY A 67 -10.66 -1.54 4.29
C GLY A 67 -11.61 -0.75 5.21
N GLY A 68 -12.90 -1.12 5.24
CA GLY A 68 -13.90 -0.49 6.11
C GLY A 68 -14.45 0.83 5.57
N ILE A 69 -14.56 0.98 4.24
CA ILE A 69 -15.11 2.19 3.63
C ILE A 69 -16.59 2.36 4.05
N PRO A 70 -17.02 3.58 4.43
CA PRO A 70 -18.44 3.87 4.63
C PRO A 70 -19.17 3.95 3.27
N ASN A 71 -20.50 3.83 3.27
CA ASN A 71 -21.35 3.98 2.08
C ASN A 71 -20.96 3.05 0.91
N ARG A 72 -20.78 1.76 1.20
CA ARG A 72 -20.34 0.75 0.23
C ARG A 72 -21.25 0.66 -0.99
N ASP A 73 -22.54 0.94 -0.80
CA ASP A 73 -23.55 0.92 -1.86
C ASP A 73 -23.35 2.01 -2.92
N ARG A 74 -22.43 2.97 -2.69
CA ARG A 74 -22.06 4.02 -3.65
C ARG A 74 -20.83 3.68 -4.49
N ILE A 75 -20.23 2.52 -4.25
CA ILE A 75 -19.04 2.06 -4.97
C ILE A 75 -19.50 1.37 -6.24
N ASP A 76 -19.02 1.86 -7.37
CA ASP A 76 -19.46 1.40 -8.68
C ASP A 76 -18.32 1.48 -9.69
N CYS A 77 -18.24 0.48 -10.56
CA CYS A 77 -17.33 0.43 -11.69
C CYS A 77 -17.88 -0.58 -12.72
N ALA A 78 -17.31 -0.57 -13.92
CA ALA A 78 -17.61 -1.60 -14.91
C ALA A 78 -17.28 -3.01 -14.37
N ASP A 79 -17.91 -4.03 -14.94
CA ASP A 79 -17.63 -5.45 -14.63
C ASP A 79 -16.15 -5.79 -14.80
N ARG A 80 -15.44 -5.05 -15.65
CA ARG A 80 -14.01 -5.19 -15.88
C ARG A 80 -13.32 -3.82 -15.94
N LEU A 81 -12.25 -3.68 -15.17
CA LEU A 81 -11.35 -2.53 -15.23
C LEU A 81 -10.41 -2.67 -16.43
N SER A 82 -10.36 -1.63 -17.26
CA SER A 82 -9.42 -1.51 -18.36
C SER A 82 -8.06 -1.07 -17.85
N ILE A 83 -7.29 -2.02 -17.30
CA ILE A 83 -5.93 -1.77 -16.80
C ILE A 83 -5.06 -3.01 -16.98
N ALA A 84 -3.90 -2.84 -17.59
CA ALA A 84 -2.91 -3.89 -17.72
C ALA A 84 -1.88 -3.78 -16.60
N LEU A 85 -1.86 -4.78 -15.71
CA LEU A 85 -0.96 -4.83 -14.56
C LEU A 85 0.14 -5.90 -14.71
N TYR A 86 -0.10 -6.90 -15.56
CA TYR A 86 0.83 -8.00 -15.81
C TYR A 86 1.10 -8.16 -17.30
N PHE A 87 2.30 -8.66 -17.62
CA PHE A 87 2.65 -9.19 -18.94
C PHE A 87 3.18 -10.62 -18.73
N GLY A 88 2.34 -11.61 -19.04
CA GLY A 88 2.55 -12.98 -18.56
C GLY A 88 2.49 -13.03 -17.02
N ASP A 89 3.41 -13.77 -16.40
CA ASP A 89 3.43 -13.93 -14.93
C ASP A 89 4.10 -12.78 -14.17
N SER A 90 4.69 -11.82 -14.90
CA SER A 90 5.48 -10.73 -14.32
C SER A 90 4.70 -9.42 -14.29
N PRO A 91 4.82 -8.62 -13.22
CA PRO A 91 4.32 -7.25 -13.20
C PRO A 91 4.83 -6.46 -14.39
N ALA A 92 3.95 -5.70 -15.03
CA ALA A 92 4.31 -4.96 -16.23
C ALA A 92 5.38 -3.88 -15.93
N TYR A 93 6.40 -3.78 -16.78
CA TYR A 93 7.57 -2.94 -16.51
C TYR A 93 7.23 -1.44 -16.34
N TRP A 94 6.14 -0.96 -16.94
CA TRP A 94 5.71 0.43 -16.84
C TRP A 94 5.20 0.79 -15.45
N LEU A 95 4.76 -0.18 -14.64
CA LEU A 95 4.29 0.08 -13.28
C LEU A 95 5.39 0.71 -12.40
N MET A 96 6.65 0.37 -12.66
CA MET A 96 7.82 0.93 -11.99
C MET A 96 8.20 2.33 -12.50
N ARG A 97 7.87 2.63 -13.76
CA ARG A 97 8.26 3.88 -14.43
C ARG A 97 7.21 4.97 -14.29
N ALA A 98 5.92 4.60 -14.32
CA ALA A 98 4.79 5.50 -14.34
C ALA A 98 3.67 5.10 -13.36
N PRO A 99 3.97 4.90 -12.05
CA PRO A 99 2.97 4.51 -11.05
C PRO A 99 1.81 5.52 -10.92
N VAL A 100 2.07 6.80 -11.23
CA VAL A 100 1.06 7.89 -11.21
C VAL A 100 -0.02 7.65 -12.27
N ASN A 101 0.36 7.20 -13.46
CA ASN A 101 -0.61 6.92 -14.53
C ASN A 101 -1.51 5.75 -14.15
N THR A 102 -0.92 4.71 -13.54
CA THR A 102 -1.65 3.51 -13.11
C THR A 102 -2.74 3.85 -12.10
N ILE A 103 -2.44 4.64 -11.06
CA ILE A 103 -3.46 5.00 -10.07
C ILE A 103 -4.51 5.95 -10.65
N GLY A 104 -4.13 6.87 -11.55
CA GLY A 104 -5.09 7.74 -12.24
C GLY A 104 -6.08 6.95 -13.10
N ILE A 105 -5.62 5.89 -13.79
CA ILE A 105 -6.49 4.97 -14.55
C ILE A 105 -7.46 4.22 -13.62
N VAL A 106 -7.01 3.80 -12.44
CA VAL A 106 -7.88 3.15 -11.45
C VAL A 106 -8.94 4.11 -10.92
N GLU A 107 -8.54 5.30 -10.47
CA GLU A 107 -9.47 6.31 -9.93
C GLU A 107 -10.49 6.76 -10.96
N GLY A 108 -10.09 6.89 -12.23
CA GLY A 108 -11.00 7.26 -13.31
C GLY A 108 -12.07 6.20 -13.63
N GLN A 109 -11.90 4.96 -13.16
CA GLN A 109 -12.82 3.85 -13.47
C GLN A 109 -13.69 3.42 -12.30
N ILE A 110 -13.41 3.88 -11.08
CA ILE A 110 -14.11 3.44 -9.87
C ILE A 110 -14.71 4.63 -9.15
N ARG A 111 -16.04 4.76 -9.23
CA ARG A 111 -16.78 5.75 -8.45
C ARG A 111 -16.76 5.36 -6.97
N GLY A 112 -16.53 6.34 -6.11
CA GLY A 112 -16.52 6.16 -4.66
C GLY A 112 -15.17 5.75 -4.07
N PHE A 113 -14.18 5.40 -4.91
CA PHE A 113 -12.81 5.24 -4.45
C PHE A 113 -12.10 6.59 -4.42
N GLY A 114 -11.50 6.89 -3.27
CA GLY A 114 -10.52 7.97 -3.12
C GLY A 114 -9.10 7.41 -3.02
N PRO A 115 -8.11 8.27 -2.72
CA PRO A 115 -6.68 7.94 -2.75
C PRO A 115 -6.31 6.64 -1.99
N THR A 116 -6.87 6.47 -0.80
CA THR A 116 -6.63 5.27 0.03
C THR A 116 -7.17 3.99 -0.58
N TYR A 117 -8.34 4.01 -1.22
CA TYR A 117 -8.94 2.79 -1.74
C TYR A 117 -8.42 2.43 -3.13
N ALA A 118 -8.15 3.44 -3.97
CA ALA A 118 -7.46 3.24 -5.24
C ALA A 118 -6.06 2.63 -5.04
N SER A 119 -5.30 3.13 -4.07
CA SER A 119 -3.99 2.55 -3.73
C SER A 119 -4.09 1.16 -3.10
N LYS A 120 -5.13 0.87 -2.31
CA LYS A 120 -5.40 -0.50 -1.80
C LYS A 120 -5.65 -1.49 -2.94
N LEU A 121 -6.41 -1.11 -3.97
CA LEU A 121 -6.60 -1.96 -5.15
C LEU A 121 -5.26 -2.35 -5.78
N LEU A 122 -4.39 -1.37 -6.04
CA LEU A 122 -3.07 -1.63 -6.62
C LEU A 122 -2.18 -2.46 -5.69
N ARG A 123 -2.23 -2.22 -4.38
CA ARG A 123 -1.50 -3.00 -3.36
C ARG A 123 -1.90 -4.47 -3.35
N PHE A 124 -3.19 -4.79 -3.49
CA PHE A 124 -3.64 -6.19 -3.58
C PHE A 124 -3.43 -6.81 -4.95
N ALA A 125 -3.52 -6.02 -6.02
CA ALA A 125 -3.37 -6.50 -7.38
C ALA A 125 -1.90 -6.78 -7.76
N VAL A 126 -0.95 -5.97 -7.28
CA VAL A 126 0.48 -6.12 -7.59
C VAL A 126 1.34 -5.82 -6.34
N PRO A 127 1.29 -6.67 -5.30
CA PRO A 127 1.94 -6.40 -4.01
C PRO A 127 3.47 -6.28 -4.10
N GLN A 128 4.07 -6.83 -5.15
CA GLN A 128 5.51 -6.69 -5.43
C GLN A 128 5.91 -5.25 -5.74
N VAL A 129 4.99 -4.47 -6.35
CA VAL A 129 5.26 -3.14 -6.88
C VAL A 129 4.66 -2.05 -6.02
N PHE A 130 3.44 -2.24 -5.52
CA PHE A 130 2.64 -1.21 -4.87
C PHE A 130 2.38 -1.51 -3.40
N GLY A 131 2.35 -0.44 -2.59
CA GLY A 131 1.75 -0.43 -1.28
C GLY A 131 0.53 0.50 -1.25
N ALA A 132 -0.32 0.35 -0.24
CA ALA A 132 -1.43 1.26 -0.01
C ALA A 132 -0.96 2.58 0.58
N ILE A 133 -1.74 3.65 0.42
CA ILE A 133 -1.53 4.92 1.14
C ILE A 133 -2.73 5.21 2.04
N ASP A 134 -2.55 4.99 3.34
CA ASP A 134 -3.58 5.22 4.35
C ASP A 134 -3.39 6.57 5.04
N THR A 135 -4.47 7.12 5.57
CA THR A 135 -4.46 8.34 6.38
C THR A 135 -3.43 8.30 7.51
N ARG A 136 -3.22 7.14 8.17
CA ARG A 136 -2.19 7.02 9.22
C ARG A 136 -0.77 7.23 8.68
N LEU A 137 -0.50 6.69 7.50
CA LEU A 137 0.79 6.87 6.84
C LEU A 137 1.00 8.35 6.48
N VAL A 138 0.00 9.02 5.92
CA VAL A 138 0.11 10.44 5.56
C VAL A 138 0.20 11.34 6.80
N ARG A 139 -0.46 10.99 7.91
CA ARG A 139 -0.37 11.76 9.16
C ARG A 139 1.04 11.77 9.76
N VAL A 140 1.80 10.69 9.60
CA VAL A 140 3.14 10.50 10.19
C VAL A 140 4.26 10.82 9.21
N PHE A 141 4.12 10.42 7.95
CA PHE A 141 5.13 10.57 6.91
C PHE A 141 4.87 11.76 5.98
N GLY A 142 3.66 12.32 6.01
CA GLY A 142 3.28 13.55 5.33
C GLY A 142 2.80 14.59 6.35
N ARG A 143 1.78 15.37 6.00
CA ARG A 143 1.22 16.44 6.84
C ARG A 143 -0.10 15.95 7.47
N GLY A 144 -0.19 16.00 8.79
CA GLY A 144 -1.43 15.71 9.51
C GLY A 144 -1.29 15.97 11.01
N ASP A 145 -0.29 15.35 11.64
CA ASP A 145 0.07 15.61 13.04
C ASP A 145 1.52 16.13 13.10
N PRO A 146 1.74 17.47 13.09
CA PRO A 146 3.10 18.03 13.02
C PRO A 146 4.02 17.56 14.15
N GLU A 147 3.49 17.41 15.36
CA GLU A 147 4.24 16.95 16.54
C GLU A 147 4.70 15.49 16.43
N LYS A 148 4.07 14.71 15.56
CA LYS A 148 4.34 13.28 15.35
C LYS A 148 5.20 13.00 14.12
N GLN A 149 5.52 14.04 13.34
CA GLN A 149 6.23 13.91 12.08
C GLN A 149 7.75 13.77 12.29
N ARG A 150 8.21 12.53 12.46
CA ARG A 150 9.65 12.23 12.60
C ARG A 150 10.40 12.09 11.27
N TYR A 151 9.70 11.61 10.24
CA TYR A 151 10.27 11.32 8.91
C TYR A 151 9.40 11.93 7.80
N PRO A 152 9.69 13.16 7.34
CA PRO A 152 8.91 13.83 6.30
C PRO A 152 9.23 13.23 4.91
N LEU A 153 8.52 12.16 4.54
CA LEU A 153 8.75 11.43 3.29
C LEU A 153 7.79 11.85 2.17
N LEU A 154 6.60 12.35 2.52
CA LEU A 154 5.50 12.66 1.61
C LEU A 154 5.12 14.13 1.69
N ASP A 155 4.75 14.69 0.55
CA ASP A 155 4.09 16.00 0.45
C ASP A 155 2.58 15.84 0.22
N LEU A 156 1.95 14.99 1.05
CA LEU A 156 0.51 14.81 1.10
C LEU A 156 -0.02 15.29 2.44
N THR A 157 -1.23 15.80 2.43
CA THR A 157 -1.97 16.19 3.62
C THR A 157 -3.11 15.20 3.87
N ALA A 158 -3.16 14.68 5.08
CA ALA A 158 -4.36 14.09 5.65
C ALA A 158 -5.05 15.18 6.48
N SER A 159 -6.35 15.33 6.32
CA SER A 159 -7.14 16.33 7.06
C SER A 159 -8.39 15.70 7.69
N PRO A 160 -8.90 16.29 8.79
CA PRO A 160 -10.20 15.92 9.32
C PRO A 160 -11.32 16.13 8.28
N PHE A 161 -12.23 15.17 8.18
CA PHE A 161 -13.43 15.17 7.35
C PHE A 161 -14.57 14.51 8.13
N GLY A 162 -15.41 15.32 8.76
CA GLY A 162 -16.34 14.85 9.79
C GLY A 162 -15.57 14.19 10.95
N ASP A 163 -16.02 13.02 11.39
CA ASP A 163 -15.40 12.27 12.49
C ASP A 163 -14.19 11.42 12.07
N ARG A 164 -13.66 11.63 10.85
CA ARG A 164 -12.61 10.78 10.26
C ARG A 164 -11.50 11.62 9.66
N TRP A 165 -10.38 10.98 9.35
CA TRP A 165 -9.34 11.56 8.51
C TRP A 165 -9.55 11.13 7.07
N ALA A 166 -9.19 12.00 6.14
CA ALA A 166 -9.20 11.72 4.71
C ALA A 166 -7.92 12.26 4.05
N ILE A 167 -7.55 11.66 2.93
CA ILE A 167 -6.56 12.21 1.99
C ILE A 167 -7.38 12.83 0.85
N PRO A 168 -7.49 14.17 0.76
CA PRO A 168 -8.28 14.80 -0.31
C PRO A 168 -7.68 14.49 -1.68
N ALA A 169 -8.47 13.95 -2.61
CA ALA A 169 -8.02 13.70 -3.98
C ALA A 169 -7.74 15.00 -4.77
N THR A 170 -8.35 16.10 -4.35
CA THR A 170 -8.22 17.43 -4.97
C THR A 170 -6.95 18.17 -4.59
N GLN A 171 -6.12 17.62 -3.70
CA GLN A 171 -4.89 18.29 -3.29
C GLN A 171 -3.84 18.26 -4.41
N PRO A 172 -3.03 19.31 -4.59
CA PRO A 172 -2.07 19.39 -5.70
C PRO A 172 -1.07 18.24 -5.78
N GLY A 173 -0.69 17.66 -4.63
CA GLY A 173 0.26 16.54 -4.57
C GLY A 173 -0.30 15.20 -5.07
N TRP A 174 -1.62 15.07 -5.24
CA TRP A 174 -2.25 13.83 -5.69
C TRP A 174 -2.52 13.86 -7.22
N PRO A 175 -2.29 12.76 -7.98
CA PRO A 175 -1.71 11.47 -7.58
C PRO A 175 -0.18 11.40 -7.61
N GLY A 176 0.51 12.51 -7.89
CA GLY A 176 1.98 12.54 -8.05
C GLY A 176 2.75 11.92 -6.87
N GLU A 177 2.35 12.24 -5.64
CA GLU A 177 2.98 11.72 -4.42
C GLU A 177 2.71 10.23 -4.17
N TYR A 178 1.69 9.63 -4.78
CA TYR A 178 1.57 8.17 -4.77
C TYR A 178 2.71 7.50 -5.56
N GLY A 179 3.15 8.15 -6.65
CA GLY A 179 4.34 7.73 -7.37
C GLY A 179 5.60 7.87 -6.54
N THR A 180 5.70 8.94 -5.74
CA THR A 180 6.78 9.13 -4.75
C THR A 180 6.76 8.02 -3.69
N TRP A 181 5.59 7.74 -3.12
CA TRP A 181 5.38 6.68 -2.13
C TRP A 181 5.82 5.31 -2.64
N THR A 182 5.39 4.94 -3.84
CA THR A 182 5.78 3.68 -4.49
C THR A 182 7.31 3.56 -4.63
N LYS A 183 7.99 4.65 -5.02
CA LYS A 183 9.46 4.68 -5.11
C LYS A 183 10.14 4.54 -3.75
N ILE A 184 9.58 5.15 -2.71
CA ILE A 184 10.08 5.03 -1.32
C ILE A 184 10.00 3.57 -0.85
N LEU A 185 8.83 2.95 -0.96
CA LEU A 185 8.63 1.56 -0.55
C LEU A 185 9.61 0.61 -1.24
N GLN A 186 9.82 0.78 -2.54
CA GLN A 186 10.76 -0.03 -3.30
C GLN A 186 12.22 0.26 -2.97
N ALA A 187 12.55 1.50 -2.61
CA ALA A 187 13.91 1.85 -2.18
C ALA A 187 14.23 1.18 -0.84
N ILE A 188 13.28 1.21 0.10
CA ILE A 188 13.38 0.52 1.39
C ILE A 188 13.48 -0.99 1.18
N ALA A 189 12.57 -1.60 0.42
CA ALA A 189 12.60 -3.04 0.14
C ALA A 189 13.95 -3.47 -0.47
N ARG A 190 14.44 -2.72 -1.47
CA ARG A 190 15.75 -2.98 -2.09
C ARG A 190 16.91 -2.85 -1.10
N ARG A 191 16.82 -1.95 -0.14
CA ARG A 191 17.87 -1.75 0.87
C ARG A 191 17.87 -2.90 1.88
N LEU A 192 16.70 -3.24 2.44
CA LEU A 192 16.52 -4.39 3.33
C LEU A 192 17.01 -5.69 2.69
N ASN A 193 16.61 -5.95 1.43
CA ASN A 193 17.03 -7.15 0.70
C ASN A 193 18.54 -7.18 0.41
N ARG A 194 19.17 -6.02 0.14
CA ARG A 194 20.62 -5.94 -0.08
C ARG A 194 21.42 -6.16 1.20
N GLU A 195 20.86 -5.74 2.33
CA GLU A 195 21.43 -5.94 3.66
C GLU A 195 21.05 -7.30 4.27
N GLU A 196 20.40 -8.17 3.48
CA GLU A 196 19.99 -9.53 3.89
C GLU A 196 19.09 -9.55 5.13
N VAL A 197 18.33 -8.47 5.35
CA VAL A 197 17.31 -8.41 6.39
C VAL A 197 16.11 -9.22 5.91
N CYS A 198 15.95 -10.45 6.39
CA CYS A 198 14.86 -11.33 5.96
C CYS A 198 13.49 -10.82 6.41
N CYS A 199 12.55 -10.70 5.46
CA CYS A 199 11.14 -10.48 5.78
C CYS A 199 10.54 -11.73 6.42
N PRO A 200 9.94 -11.65 7.62
CA PRO A 200 9.40 -12.82 8.30
C PRO A 200 8.00 -13.16 7.76
N HIS A 201 7.89 -13.58 6.50
CA HIS A 201 6.59 -13.94 5.93
C HIS A 201 5.97 -15.15 6.63
N PRO A 202 4.64 -15.18 6.84
CA PRO A 202 3.96 -16.42 7.20
C PRO A 202 4.13 -17.46 6.09
N GLU A 203 4.36 -18.72 6.46
CA GLU A 203 4.66 -19.83 5.53
C GLU A 203 3.64 -19.94 4.38
N ARG A 204 2.36 -19.71 4.66
CA ARG A 204 1.30 -19.82 3.66
C ARG A 204 1.45 -18.84 2.49
N PHE A 205 2.01 -17.65 2.69
CA PHE A 205 2.27 -16.70 1.60
C PHE A 205 3.37 -17.23 0.67
N VAL A 206 4.40 -17.84 1.25
CA VAL A 206 5.49 -18.47 0.49
C VAL A 206 4.99 -19.71 -0.24
N GLY A 207 4.27 -20.60 0.47
CA GLY A 207 3.72 -21.82 -0.11
C GLY A 207 2.71 -21.58 -1.25
N ALA A 208 1.99 -20.46 -1.22
CA ALA A 208 1.08 -20.05 -2.30
C ALA A 208 1.77 -19.27 -3.44
N GLY A 209 3.09 -19.00 -3.34
CA GLY A 209 3.83 -18.22 -4.33
C GLY A 209 3.47 -16.73 -4.36
N LEU A 210 2.82 -16.21 -3.32
CA LEU A 210 2.49 -14.79 -3.19
C LEU A 210 3.69 -13.95 -2.73
N ARG A 211 4.65 -14.59 -2.06
CA ARG A 211 5.93 -14.01 -1.62
C ARG A 211 7.08 -14.96 -1.92
N SER A 212 8.26 -14.39 -2.14
CA SER A 212 9.52 -15.12 -2.11
C SER A 212 10.06 -15.12 -0.69
N GLU A 213 10.52 -16.26 -0.21
CA GLU A 213 11.00 -16.44 1.16
C GLU A 213 12.06 -15.39 1.54
N GLY A 214 11.82 -14.67 2.63
CA GLY A 214 12.75 -13.67 3.15
C GLY A 214 12.86 -12.36 2.35
N ILE A 215 12.20 -12.24 1.18
CA ILE A 215 12.37 -11.09 0.29
C ILE A 215 11.27 -10.04 0.51
N TRP A 216 11.66 -8.84 0.92
CA TRP A 216 10.72 -7.72 1.06
C TRP A 216 10.12 -7.29 -0.27
N ALA A 217 8.79 -7.24 -0.32
CA ALA A 217 8.00 -6.58 -1.35
C ALA A 217 7.53 -5.17 -0.90
N ALA A 218 7.06 -4.36 -1.84
CA ALA A 218 6.53 -3.02 -1.52
C ALA A 218 5.36 -3.08 -0.53
N ALA A 219 4.45 -4.05 -0.68
CA ALA A 219 3.34 -4.27 0.25
C ALA A 219 3.81 -4.65 1.67
N ASP A 220 4.92 -5.39 1.80
CA ASP A 220 5.45 -5.81 3.11
C ASP A 220 6.04 -4.62 3.87
N VAL A 221 6.79 -3.77 3.14
CA VAL A 221 7.31 -2.52 3.67
C VAL A 221 6.15 -1.60 4.09
N GLU A 222 5.10 -1.52 3.28
CA GLU A 222 3.91 -0.73 3.62
C GLU A 222 3.25 -1.22 4.91
N MET A 223 3.10 -2.54 5.09
CA MET A 223 2.57 -3.11 6.34
C MET A 223 3.43 -2.75 7.55
N ALA A 224 4.76 -2.86 7.45
CA ALA A 224 5.67 -2.46 8.52
C ALA A 224 5.54 -0.96 8.88
N LEU A 225 5.51 -0.09 7.86
CA LEU A 225 5.35 1.35 8.05
C LEU A 225 3.96 1.71 8.58
N PHE A 226 2.92 0.98 8.21
CA PHE A 226 1.57 1.15 8.74
C PHE A 226 1.50 0.77 10.22
N CYS A 227 2.19 -0.30 10.63
CA CYS A 227 2.32 -0.67 12.05
C CYS A 227 2.97 0.46 12.84
N TYR A 228 4.11 0.97 12.37
CA TYR A 228 4.80 2.11 12.99
C TYR A 228 3.88 3.33 13.11
N ALA A 229 3.27 3.74 11.99
CA ALA A 229 2.40 4.92 11.97
C ALA A 229 1.18 4.76 12.87
N SER A 230 0.63 3.54 12.98
CA SER A 230 -0.48 3.23 13.89
C SER A 230 -0.07 3.37 15.36
N GLY A 231 1.14 2.95 15.73
CA GLY A 231 1.70 3.16 17.06
C GLY A 231 1.85 4.64 17.38
N VAL A 232 2.46 5.40 16.47
CA VAL A 232 2.68 6.86 16.62
C VAL A 232 1.37 7.64 16.73
N VAL A 233 0.36 7.30 15.94
CA VAL A 233 -0.93 7.99 15.97
C VAL A 233 -1.71 7.71 17.26
N ARG A 234 -1.58 6.52 17.85
CA ARG A 234 -2.29 6.10 19.08
C ARG A 234 -1.61 6.58 20.37
N GLY A 235 -0.27 6.62 20.39
CA GLY A 235 0.53 7.21 21.47
C GLY A 235 0.43 8.72 21.51
#